data_AF-A0A6G3XNQ4-F1
#
_entry.id   AF-A0A6G3XNQ4-F1
#
_cell.length_a   1.000
_cell.length_b   1.000
_cell.length_c   1.000
_cell.angle_alpha   90.00
_cell.angle_beta   90.00
_cell.angle_gamma   90.00
#
_symmetry.space_group_name_H-M   'P 1'
#
loop_
_entity.id
_entity.type
_entity.pdbx_description
1 polymer ?
#
loop_
_entity_poly.entity_id
_entity_poly.type
_entity_poly.pdbx_seq_one_letter_code
_entity_poly.pdbx_strand_id
1 'polypeptide(L)'
;LVILKDHRAANAPRSFDIPGIALLSGAMFALIWGIIKAGESWGWGDGRTWAWLAAAIALFITFGLWETRVREPLVPLGMFRSIPLTAGVVLMTLMAFAFMGGLFFVTFFLQGVHGLSPVDSGLRLLPLTAMMIVASPVAGLLITKFGPRVPLVGGMVFTATAMFGMTTLSDSTGTFAMSLWFALLGCGLAPVMVGATEVIVGNAPMELSGVAGGLQQAAMQVGGALGTAVLGAVMSSRVSSEFADNWAGAGLPGAPDPKLEEAAEFGMVPAEALAKAPGMTPDIVERIGGVIHDTFMSGMGLAFTVAGIVAVVAAFV
;
A
#
# COMPACT_ATOMS: atom_id res chain seq x y z
N LEU A 1 -37.49 18.48 -5.35
CA LEU A 1 -36.88 17.26 -5.94
C LEU A 1 -36.75 17.47 -7.43
N VAL A 2 -35.60 17.97 -7.90
CA VAL A 2 -35.29 18.01 -9.33
C VAL A 2 -34.82 16.60 -9.68
N ILE A 3 -35.70 15.84 -10.34
CA ILE A 3 -35.36 14.53 -10.88
C ILE A 3 -34.35 14.78 -12.00
N LEU A 4 -33.09 14.46 -11.75
CA LEU A 4 -32.06 14.41 -12.79
C LEU A 4 -32.54 13.40 -13.83
N LYS A 5 -32.93 13.91 -15.00
CA LYS A 5 -33.28 13.12 -16.18
C LYS A 5 -32.04 12.29 -16.53
N ASP A 6 -32.15 10.98 -16.40
CA ASP A 6 -31.10 10.00 -16.70
C ASP A 6 -30.67 10.16 -18.17
N HIS A 7 -29.62 10.94 -18.41
CA HIS A 7 -28.98 11.07 -19.71
C HIS A 7 -28.12 9.83 -19.91
N ARG A 8 -28.75 8.71 -20.27
CA ARG A 8 -28.01 7.57 -20.81
C ARG A 8 -27.30 8.03 -22.06
N ALA A 9 -25.96 8.02 -22.03
CA ALA A 9 -25.16 8.33 -23.21
C ALA A 9 -25.61 7.43 -24.37
N ALA A 10 -25.84 8.03 -25.55
CA ALA A 10 -26.43 7.34 -26.70
C ALA A 10 -25.60 6.12 -27.18
N ASN A 11 -24.32 6.05 -26.78
CA ASN A 11 -23.36 5.00 -27.12
C ASN A 11 -22.91 4.15 -25.91
N ALA A 12 -23.67 4.12 -24.81
CA ALA A 12 -23.34 3.24 -23.68
C ALA A 12 -23.33 1.76 -24.13
N PRO A 13 -22.33 0.95 -23.73
CA PRO A 13 -22.23 -0.46 -24.10
C PRO A 13 -23.53 -1.21 -23.81
N ARG A 14 -24.05 -1.93 -24.80
CA ARG A 14 -25.35 -2.62 -24.69
C ARG A 14 -25.21 -4.05 -24.17
N SER A 15 -23.99 -4.58 -24.10
CA SER A 15 -23.66 -5.92 -23.64
C SER A 15 -22.53 -5.91 -22.60
N PHE A 16 -22.64 -6.80 -21.61
CA PHE A 16 -21.56 -7.04 -20.64
C PHE A 16 -20.57 -8.06 -21.23
N ASP A 17 -19.29 -7.71 -21.30
CA ASP A 17 -18.22 -8.66 -21.62
C ASP A 17 -17.94 -9.57 -20.42
N ILE A 18 -18.85 -10.51 -20.16
CA ILE A 18 -18.73 -11.49 -19.06
C ILE A 18 -17.40 -12.28 -19.14
N PRO A 19 -16.95 -12.75 -20.33
CA PRO A 19 -15.63 -13.38 -20.45
C PRO A 19 -14.47 -12.45 -20.10
N GLY A 20 -14.52 -11.19 -20.53
CA GLY A 20 -13.52 -10.17 -20.16
C GLY A 20 -13.50 -9.90 -18.66
N ILE A 21 -14.66 -9.78 -18.02
CA ILE A 21 -14.79 -9.63 -16.56
C ILE A 21 -14.16 -10.83 -15.84
N ALA A 22 -14.47 -12.05 -16.27
CA ALA A 22 -13.93 -13.27 -15.66
C ALA A 22 -12.41 -13.36 -15.83
N LEU A 23 -11.88 -13.03 -17.01
CA LEU A 23 -10.43 -13.01 -17.27
C LEU A 23 -9.73 -11.96 -16.43
N LEU A 24 -10.24 -10.73 -16.37
CA LEU A 24 -9.65 -9.65 -15.59
C LEU A 24 -9.72 -9.95 -14.09
N SER A 25 -10.87 -10.41 -13.60
CA SER A 25 -11.06 -10.79 -12.19
C SER A 25 -10.15 -11.96 -11.81
N GLY A 26 -10.01 -12.96 -12.70
CA GLY A 26 -9.10 -14.08 -12.52
C GLY A 26 -7.63 -13.64 -12.52
N ALA A 27 -7.25 -12.73 -13.41
CA ALA A 27 -5.90 -12.18 -13.47
C ALA A 27 -5.55 -11.40 -12.18
N MET A 28 -6.46 -10.53 -11.75
CA MET A 28 -6.37 -9.76 -10.50
C MET A 28 -6.27 -10.68 -9.28
N PHE A 29 -7.12 -11.70 -9.21
CA PHE A 29 -7.10 -12.69 -8.14
C PHE A 29 -5.77 -13.45 -8.12
N ALA A 30 -5.33 -14.00 -9.26
CA ALA A 30 -4.08 -14.73 -9.37
C ALA A 30 -2.87 -13.88 -8.96
N LEU A 31 -2.87 -12.61 -9.37
CA LEU A 31 -1.81 -11.66 -9.04
C LEU A 31 -1.77 -11.40 -7.53
N ILE A 32 -2.88 -10.92 -6.95
CA ILE A 32 -2.97 -10.53 -5.54
C ILE A 32 -2.76 -11.74 -4.64
N TRP A 33 -3.38 -12.88 -4.96
CA TRP A 33 -3.25 -14.12 -4.20
C TRP A 33 -1.81 -14.64 -4.20
N GLY A 34 -1.17 -14.68 -5.38
CA GLY A 34 0.22 -15.09 -5.52
C GLY A 34 1.16 -14.20 -4.70
N ILE A 35 0.95 -12.89 -4.75
CA ILE A 35 1.75 -11.89 -4.00
C ILE A 35 1.58 -12.06 -2.48
N ILE A 36 0.35 -12.20 -1.98
CA ILE A 36 0.08 -12.37 -0.55
C ILE A 36 0.71 -13.69 -0.05
N LYS A 37 0.51 -14.79 -0.77
CA LYS A 37 1.05 -16.09 -0.34
C LYS A 37 2.57 -16.21 -0.49
N ALA A 38 3.16 -15.47 -1.42
CA ALA A 38 4.60 -15.32 -1.51
C ALA A 38 5.20 -14.69 -0.24
N GLY A 39 4.54 -13.66 0.30
CA GLY A 39 4.96 -13.00 1.54
C GLY A 39 4.71 -13.81 2.80
N GLU A 40 3.63 -14.60 2.85
CA GLU A 40 3.20 -15.29 4.09
C GLU A 40 3.80 -16.69 4.26
N SER A 41 3.88 -17.51 3.20
CA SER A 41 4.05 -18.97 3.39
C SER A 41 4.87 -19.69 2.34
N TRP A 42 4.84 -19.25 1.07
CA TRP A 42 5.57 -19.92 0.00
C TRP A 42 6.99 -19.37 -0.16
N GLY A 43 7.19 -18.09 0.17
CA GLY A 43 8.41 -17.38 -0.15
C GLY A 43 8.55 -17.09 -1.65
N TRP A 44 9.52 -16.24 -1.98
CA TRP A 44 9.77 -15.80 -3.36
C TRP A 44 10.51 -16.83 -4.22
N GLY A 45 11.10 -17.86 -3.59
CA GLY A 45 11.80 -18.95 -4.28
C GLY A 45 10.93 -20.16 -4.65
N ASP A 46 9.69 -20.26 -4.14
CA ASP A 46 8.81 -21.40 -4.42
C ASP A 46 8.21 -21.30 -5.83
N GLY A 47 8.25 -22.42 -6.56
CA GLY A 47 7.63 -22.55 -7.88
C GLY A 47 6.12 -22.25 -7.88
N ARG A 48 5.43 -22.39 -6.74
CA ARG A 48 4.02 -21.99 -6.59
C ARG A 48 3.82 -20.49 -6.76
N THR A 49 4.67 -19.66 -6.16
CA THR A 49 4.63 -18.20 -6.33
C THR A 49 4.80 -17.85 -7.81
N TRP A 50 5.83 -18.41 -8.46
CA TRP A 50 6.10 -18.17 -9.87
C TRP A 50 4.98 -18.71 -10.78
N ALA A 51 4.35 -19.83 -10.43
CA ALA A 51 3.22 -20.35 -11.19
C ALA A 51 2.00 -19.43 -11.13
N TRP A 52 1.67 -18.86 -9.96
CA TRP A 52 0.57 -17.90 -9.82
C TRP A 52 0.86 -16.58 -10.52
N LEU A 53 2.10 -16.06 -10.42
CA LEU A 53 2.51 -14.86 -11.15
C LEU A 53 2.50 -15.09 -12.68
N ALA A 54 3.00 -16.24 -13.15
CA ALA A 54 2.94 -16.61 -14.55
C ALA A 54 1.49 -16.79 -15.04
N ALA A 55 0.61 -17.37 -14.22
CA ALA A 55 -0.81 -17.49 -14.51
C ALA A 55 -1.48 -16.10 -14.59
N ALA A 56 -1.16 -15.19 -13.68
CA ALA A 56 -1.64 -13.81 -13.72
C ALA A 56 -1.21 -13.11 -15.01
N ILE A 57 0.06 -13.20 -15.40
CA ILE A 57 0.58 -12.65 -16.66
C ILE A 57 -0.13 -13.27 -17.86
N ALA A 58 -0.28 -14.60 -17.89
CA ALA A 58 -0.99 -15.29 -18.96
C ALA A 58 -2.46 -14.84 -19.06
N LEU A 59 -3.14 -14.65 -17.94
CA LEU A 59 -4.52 -14.15 -17.90
C LEU A 59 -4.62 -12.69 -18.35
N PHE A 60 -3.68 -11.81 -17.95
CA PHE A 60 -3.62 -10.43 -18.45
C PHE A 60 -3.36 -10.35 -19.95
N ILE A 61 -2.46 -11.19 -20.48
CA ILE A 61 -2.21 -11.29 -21.93
C ILE A 61 -3.46 -11.78 -22.65
N THR A 62 -4.10 -12.84 -22.12
CA THR A 62 -5.33 -13.40 -22.69
C THR A 62 -6.46 -12.36 -22.67
N PHE A 63 -6.60 -11.62 -21.58
CA PHE A 63 -7.53 -10.50 -21.46
C PHE A 63 -7.26 -9.41 -22.51
N GLY A 64 -6.00 -8.97 -22.65
CA GLY A 64 -5.63 -7.97 -23.66
C GLY A 64 -5.91 -8.45 -25.10
N LEU A 65 -5.62 -9.72 -25.41
CA LEU A 65 -5.94 -10.31 -26.71
C LEU A 65 -7.44 -10.46 -26.93
N TRP A 66 -8.21 -10.79 -25.88
CA TRP A 66 -9.66 -10.89 -25.93
C TRP A 66 -10.29 -9.52 -26.21
N GLU A 67 -9.88 -8.49 -25.47
CA GLU A 67 -10.27 -7.09 -25.64
C GLU A 67 -10.06 -6.57 -27.06
N THR A 68 -8.99 -6.98 -27.75
CA THR A 68 -8.78 -6.59 -29.17
C THR A 68 -9.75 -7.23 -30.16
N ARG A 69 -10.45 -8.30 -29.77
CA ARG A 69 -11.35 -9.08 -30.65
C ARG A 69 -12.83 -8.82 -30.37
N VAL A 70 -13.19 -8.32 -29.19
CA VAL A 70 -14.58 -8.08 -28.79
C VAL A 70 -15.13 -6.79 -29.43
N ARG A 71 -16.41 -6.81 -29.81
CA ARG A 71 -17.11 -5.66 -30.43
C ARG A 71 -17.37 -4.51 -29.45
N GLU A 72 -17.63 -4.82 -28.18
CA GLU A 72 -17.81 -3.87 -27.08
C GLU A 72 -16.79 -4.19 -25.96
N PRO A 73 -15.52 -3.77 -26.10
CA PRO A 73 -14.47 -4.03 -25.12
C PRO A 73 -14.78 -3.40 -23.76
N LEU A 74 -14.37 -4.06 -22.67
CA LEU A 74 -14.58 -3.58 -21.31
C LEU A 74 -13.62 -2.43 -20.97
N VAL A 75 -12.37 -2.50 -21.43
CA VAL A 75 -11.37 -1.44 -21.33
C VAL A 75 -10.80 -1.14 -22.71
N PRO A 76 -11.40 -0.20 -23.47
CA PRO A 76 -10.91 0.13 -24.81
C PRO A 76 -9.42 0.47 -24.77
N LEU A 77 -8.56 -0.42 -25.28
CA LEU A 77 -7.09 -0.30 -25.13
C LEU A 77 -6.53 1.01 -25.72
N GLY A 78 -7.28 1.66 -26.61
CA GLY A 78 -7.00 3.02 -27.09
C GLY A 78 -6.94 4.08 -25.98
N MET A 79 -7.61 3.85 -24.84
CA MET A 79 -7.53 4.70 -23.65
C MET A 79 -6.10 4.81 -23.12
N PHE A 80 -5.34 3.71 -23.09
CA PHE A 80 -3.94 3.72 -22.64
C PHE A 80 -2.97 4.43 -23.60
N ARG A 81 -3.41 4.79 -24.82
CA ARG A 81 -2.62 5.65 -25.72
C ARG A 81 -2.59 7.10 -25.22
N SER A 82 -3.52 7.48 -24.35
CA SER A 82 -3.51 8.77 -23.64
C SER A 82 -2.40 8.76 -22.59
N ILE A 83 -1.34 9.55 -22.83
CA ILE A 83 -0.25 9.74 -21.87
C ILE A 83 -0.80 10.19 -20.49
N PRO A 84 -1.73 11.17 -20.40
CA PRO A 84 -2.33 11.55 -19.12
C PRO A 84 -3.00 10.40 -18.37
N LEU A 85 -3.80 9.57 -19.06
CA LEU A 85 -4.50 8.44 -18.43
C LEU A 85 -3.50 7.42 -17.88
N THR A 86 -2.54 6.99 -18.71
CA THR A 86 -1.54 5.99 -18.33
C THR A 86 -0.67 6.50 -17.18
N ALA A 87 -0.23 7.76 -17.24
CA ALA A 87 0.51 8.39 -16.14
C ALA A 87 -0.33 8.43 -14.86
N GLY A 88 -1.61 8.81 -14.94
CA GLY A 88 -2.50 8.83 -13.77
C GLY A 88 -2.72 7.46 -13.14
N VAL A 89 -2.87 6.41 -13.95
CA VAL A 89 -3.02 5.02 -13.48
C VAL A 89 -1.75 4.56 -12.77
N VAL A 90 -0.57 4.77 -13.38
CA VAL A 90 0.73 4.43 -12.76
C VAL A 90 0.91 5.21 -11.45
N LEU A 91 0.61 6.50 -11.46
CA LEU A 91 0.70 7.36 -10.28
C LEU A 91 -0.20 6.85 -9.15
N MET A 92 -1.43 6.41 -9.46
CA MET A 92 -2.33 5.82 -8.47
C MET A 92 -1.80 4.50 -7.91
N THR A 93 -1.22 3.64 -8.76
CA THR A 93 -0.59 2.40 -8.29
C THR A 93 0.57 2.69 -7.34
N LEU A 94 1.45 3.63 -7.69
CA LEU A 94 2.59 4.01 -6.84
C LEU A 94 2.16 4.70 -5.54
N MET A 95 1.12 5.54 -5.60
CA MET A 95 0.53 6.15 -4.41
C MET A 95 -0.08 5.08 -3.50
N ALA A 96 -0.86 4.15 -4.04
CA ALA A 96 -1.48 3.09 -3.27
C ALA A 96 -0.44 2.14 -2.66
N PHE A 97 0.66 1.89 -3.38
CA PHE A 97 1.83 1.17 -2.87
C PHE A 97 2.39 1.83 -1.61
N ALA A 98 2.72 3.13 -1.68
CA ALA A 98 3.29 3.86 -0.56
C ALA A 98 2.29 4.00 0.60
N PHE A 99 1.01 4.24 0.28
CA PHE A 99 -0.03 4.46 1.27
C PHE A 99 -0.44 3.20 2.02
N MET A 100 -0.90 2.16 1.32
CA MET A 100 -1.35 0.93 1.97
C MET A 100 -0.18 0.20 2.60
N GLY A 101 0.98 0.16 1.92
CA GLY A 101 2.21 -0.40 2.45
C GLY A 101 2.64 0.34 3.72
N GLY A 102 2.74 1.66 3.69
CA GLY A 102 3.12 2.45 4.86
C GLY A 102 2.10 2.34 6.01
N LEU A 103 0.81 2.42 5.71
CA LEU A 103 -0.26 2.32 6.72
C LEU A 103 -0.28 0.95 7.41
N PHE A 104 0.05 -0.11 6.68
CA PHE A 104 0.20 -1.46 7.25
C PHE A 104 1.25 -1.46 8.36
N PHE A 105 2.47 -1.00 8.08
CA PHE A 105 3.54 -0.96 9.09
C PHE A 105 3.29 0.04 10.22
N VAL A 106 2.71 1.22 9.92
CA VAL A 106 2.29 2.17 10.96
C VAL A 106 1.31 1.52 11.93
N THR A 107 0.38 0.71 11.42
CA THR A 107 -0.61 0.01 12.24
C THR A 107 0.05 -1.03 13.14
N PHE A 108 1.04 -1.79 12.62
CA PHE A 108 1.84 -2.72 13.42
C PHE A 108 2.71 -2.01 14.46
N PHE A 109 3.30 -0.87 14.12
CA PHE A 109 4.06 -0.06 15.07
C PHE A 109 3.20 0.44 16.25
N LEU A 110 2.01 0.95 15.96
CA LEU A 110 1.11 1.45 17.01
C LEU A 110 0.58 0.33 17.92
N GLN A 111 0.27 -0.84 17.36
CA GLN A 111 -0.29 -1.96 18.12
C GLN A 111 0.78 -2.83 18.80
N GLY A 112 1.81 -3.21 18.06
CA GLY A 112 2.90 -4.07 18.54
C GLY A 112 3.83 -3.32 19.48
N VAL A 113 4.49 -2.28 18.97
CA VAL A 113 5.55 -1.57 19.70
C VAL A 113 4.99 -0.66 20.80
N HIS A 114 3.95 0.13 20.48
CA HIS A 114 3.31 1.00 21.48
C HIS A 114 2.26 0.29 22.35
N GLY A 115 1.94 -0.99 22.08
CA GLY A 115 0.98 -1.77 22.86
C GLY A 115 -0.45 -1.22 22.87
N LEU A 116 -0.82 -0.40 21.88
CA LEU A 116 -2.12 0.27 21.86
C LEU A 116 -3.22 -0.69 21.41
N SER A 117 -4.43 -0.47 21.93
CA SER A 117 -5.61 -1.16 21.40
C SER A 117 -5.84 -0.77 19.92
N PRO A 118 -6.53 -1.62 19.13
CA PRO A 118 -6.91 -1.26 17.76
C PRO A 118 -7.72 0.05 17.69
N VAL A 119 -8.52 0.32 18.71
CA VAL A 119 -9.31 1.55 18.83
C VAL A 119 -8.38 2.74 19.02
N ASP A 120 -7.45 2.68 19.98
CA ASP A 120 -6.50 3.77 20.25
C ASP A 120 -5.54 4.03 19.09
N SER A 121 -5.15 2.98 18.37
CA SER A 121 -4.37 3.09 17.14
C SER A 121 -5.14 3.86 16.07
N GLY A 122 -6.43 3.56 15.90
CA GLY A 122 -7.32 4.31 15.03
C GLY A 122 -7.45 5.79 15.45
N LEU A 123 -7.53 6.08 16.75
CA LEU A 123 -7.53 7.46 17.25
C LEU A 123 -6.23 8.20 16.90
N ARG A 124 -5.08 7.54 16.97
CA ARG A 124 -3.78 8.14 16.59
C ARG A 124 -3.63 8.35 15.08
N LEU A 125 -4.44 7.70 14.25
CA LEU A 125 -4.52 7.92 12.81
C LEU A 125 -5.50 9.05 12.43
N LEU A 126 -6.24 9.63 13.38
CA LEU A 126 -7.15 10.76 13.11
C LEU A 126 -6.46 11.99 12.50
N PRO A 127 -5.23 12.37 12.87
CA PRO A 127 -4.55 13.49 12.23
C PRO A 127 -4.36 13.29 10.72
N LEU A 128 -4.12 12.04 10.29
CA LEU A 128 -4.02 11.70 8.87
C LEU A 128 -5.35 11.96 8.15
N THR A 129 -6.45 11.42 8.68
CA THR A 129 -7.77 11.58 8.04
C THR A 129 -8.27 13.01 8.11
N ALA A 130 -8.03 13.72 9.22
CA ALA A 130 -8.37 15.13 9.38
C ALA A 130 -7.65 15.99 8.34
N MET A 131 -6.34 15.78 8.14
CA MET A 131 -5.60 16.52 7.11
C MET A 131 -6.03 16.14 5.70
N MET A 132 -6.43 14.90 5.43
CA MET A 132 -7.01 14.53 4.13
C MET A 132 -8.32 15.29 3.86
N ILE A 133 -9.18 15.46 4.87
CA ILE A 133 -10.43 16.23 4.75
C ILE A 133 -10.15 17.69 4.42
N VAL A 134 -9.15 18.30 5.07
CA VAL A 134 -8.78 19.71 4.84
C VAL A 134 -8.03 19.90 3.52
N ALA A 135 -7.14 18.97 3.17
CA ALA A 135 -6.32 19.05 1.96
C ALA A 135 -7.11 18.76 0.69
N SER A 136 -8.21 18.00 0.75
CA SER A 136 -9.02 17.66 -0.43
C SER A 136 -9.65 18.90 -1.12
N PRO A 137 -10.36 19.82 -0.41
CA PRO A 137 -10.83 21.07 -1.02
C PRO A 137 -9.70 21.96 -1.53
N VAL A 138 -8.60 22.05 -0.77
CA VAL A 138 -7.41 22.85 -1.16
C VAL A 138 -6.80 22.30 -2.45
N ALA A 139 -6.73 20.98 -2.58
CA ALA A 139 -6.28 20.34 -3.81
C ALA A 139 -7.19 20.70 -4.98
N GLY A 140 -8.51 20.61 -4.84
CA GLY A 140 -9.45 21.01 -5.90
C GLY A 140 -9.26 22.46 -6.35
N LEU A 141 -9.06 23.38 -5.40
CA LEU A 141 -8.77 24.79 -5.72
C LEU A 141 -7.42 24.96 -6.43
N LEU A 142 -6.40 24.22 -6.03
CA LEU A 142 -5.08 24.28 -6.66
C LEU A 142 -5.10 23.64 -8.05
N ILE A 143 -5.83 22.55 -8.26
CA ILE A 143 -5.96 21.88 -9.55
C ILE A 143 -6.69 22.79 -10.53
N THR A 144 -7.79 23.43 -10.12
CA THR A 144 -8.52 24.37 -10.98
C THR A 144 -7.69 25.60 -11.38
N LYS A 145 -6.77 26.04 -10.51
CA LYS A 145 -5.94 27.24 -10.75
C LYS A 145 -4.62 26.95 -11.49
N PHE A 146 -3.94 25.85 -11.18
CA PHE A 146 -2.59 25.54 -11.68
C PHE A 146 -2.53 24.27 -12.54
N GLY A 147 -3.67 23.62 -12.76
CA GLY A 147 -3.75 22.31 -13.39
C GLY A 147 -3.38 21.16 -12.45
N PRO A 148 -3.65 19.90 -12.85
CA PRO A 148 -3.52 18.74 -11.98
C PRO A 148 -2.06 18.37 -11.66
N ARG A 149 -1.10 18.73 -12.52
CA ARG A 149 0.31 18.33 -12.35
C ARG A 149 0.97 18.90 -11.09
N VAL A 150 0.77 20.19 -10.79
CA VAL A 150 1.45 20.85 -9.66
C VAL A 150 1.00 20.26 -8.31
N PRO A 151 -0.31 20.07 -8.05
CA PRO A 151 -0.79 19.43 -6.84
C PRO A 151 -0.40 17.95 -6.72
N LEU A 152 -0.35 17.20 -7.84
CA LEU A 152 0.10 15.80 -7.86
C LEU A 152 1.57 15.67 -7.43
N VAL A 153 2.47 16.44 -8.06
CA VAL A 153 3.89 16.42 -7.73
C VAL A 153 4.11 16.90 -6.30
N GLY A 154 3.47 18.00 -5.90
CA GLY A 154 3.55 18.51 -4.53
C GLY A 154 3.09 17.48 -3.51
N GLY A 155 1.96 16.81 -3.77
CA GLY A 155 1.43 15.75 -2.92
C GLY A 155 2.41 14.58 -2.77
N MET A 156 3.00 14.11 -3.88
CA MET A 156 4.00 13.04 -3.85
C MET A 156 5.28 13.44 -3.10
N VAL A 157 5.74 14.69 -3.23
CA VAL A 157 6.88 15.19 -2.44
C VAL A 157 6.55 15.23 -0.94
N PHE A 158 5.35 15.66 -0.57
CA PHE A 158 4.89 15.61 0.82
C PHE A 158 4.80 14.17 1.34
N THR A 159 4.26 13.24 0.55
CA THR A 159 4.21 11.81 0.88
C THR A 159 5.62 11.22 1.04
N ALA A 160 6.55 11.52 0.13
CA ALA A 160 7.94 11.09 0.24
C ALA A 160 8.60 11.64 1.50
N THR A 161 8.41 12.94 1.79
CA THR A 161 8.94 13.59 3.00
C THR A 161 8.36 12.97 4.27
N ALA A 162 7.07 12.65 4.28
CA ALA A 162 6.45 11.96 5.40
C ALA A 162 7.00 10.54 5.57
N MET A 163 7.19 9.79 4.48
CA MET A 163 7.77 8.43 4.52
C MET A 163 9.22 8.46 5.04
N PHE A 164 10.07 9.35 4.53
CA PHE A 164 11.42 9.53 5.06
C PHE A 164 11.41 10.02 6.51
N GLY A 165 10.51 10.92 6.88
CA GLY A 165 10.33 11.36 8.25
C GLY A 165 9.94 10.22 9.20
N MET A 166 9.10 9.29 8.73
CA MET A 166 8.71 8.11 9.50
C MET A 166 9.86 7.12 9.72
N THR A 167 10.95 7.16 8.93
CA THR A 167 12.17 6.38 9.24
C THR A 167 12.86 6.84 10.52
N THR A 168 12.59 8.06 10.98
CA THR A 168 13.16 8.63 12.22
C THR A 168 12.29 8.37 13.45
N LEU A 169 11.18 7.63 13.29
CA LEU A 169 10.36 7.20 14.41
C LEU A 169 11.17 6.24 15.29
N SER A 170 11.13 6.48 16.59
CA SER A 170 11.74 5.66 17.64
C SER A 170 10.73 5.48 18.77
N ASP A 171 10.95 4.52 19.66
CA ASP A 171 10.09 4.29 20.84
C ASP A 171 9.96 5.52 21.75
N SER A 172 10.96 6.41 21.71
CA SER A 172 10.99 7.67 22.47
C SER A 172 10.31 8.84 21.77
N THR A 173 9.87 8.66 20.52
CA THR A 173 9.33 9.75 19.71
C THR A 173 7.99 10.21 20.29
N GLY A 174 7.92 11.48 20.70
CA GLY A 174 6.69 12.02 21.29
C GLY A 174 5.50 11.96 20.33
N THR A 175 4.29 11.74 20.89
CA THR A 175 3.01 11.65 20.16
C THR A 175 2.79 12.81 19.18
N PHE A 176 3.35 13.99 19.48
CA PHE A 176 3.29 15.17 18.61
C PHE A 176 4.06 15.00 17.29
N ALA A 177 5.28 14.43 17.33
CA ALA A 177 6.08 14.20 16.13
C ALA A 177 5.45 13.13 15.22
N MET A 178 4.91 12.05 15.81
CA MET A 178 4.11 11.06 15.07
C MET A 178 2.90 11.71 14.39
N SER A 179 2.14 12.50 15.14
CA SER A 179 0.94 13.18 14.63
C SER A 179 1.28 14.16 13.49
N LEU A 180 2.44 14.82 13.55
CA LEU A 180 2.93 15.70 12.50
C LEU A 180 3.25 14.93 11.21
N TRP A 181 3.93 13.79 11.29
CA TRP A 181 4.21 12.97 10.11
C TRP A 181 2.95 12.37 9.49
N PHE A 182 1.99 11.92 10.31
CA PHE A 182 0.69 11.44 9.83
C PHE A 182 -0.15 12.54 9.18
N ALA A 183 -0.15 13.74 9.77
CA ALA A 183 -0.76 14.92 9.19
C ALA A 183 -0.13 15.27 7.83
N LEU A 184 1.21 15.24 7.74
CA LEU A 184 1.95 15.49 6.51
C LEU A 184 1.63 14.45 5.43
N LEU A 185 1.53 13.17 5.82
CA LEU A 185 1.14 12.09 4.92
C LEU A 185 -0.27 12.30 4.36
N GLY A 186 -1.23 12.67 5.22
CA GLY A 186 -2.60 13.01 4.80
C GLY A 186 -2.66 14.21 3.85
N CYS A 187 -1.83 15.24 4.10
CA CYS A 187 -1.65 16.38 3.20
C CYS A 187 -1.09 16.01 1.84
N GLY A 188 -0.15 15.05 1.79
CA GLY A 188 0.42 14.57 0.53
C GLY A 188 -0.56 13.71 -0.26
N LEU A 189 -1.34 12.87 0.44
CA LEU A 189 -2.17 11.86 -0.18
C LEU A 189 -3.44 12.42 -0.85
N ALA A 190 -4.11 13.37 -0.20
CA ALA A 190 -5.38 13.90 -0.69
C ALA A 190 -5.27 14.58 -2.06
N PRO A 191 -4.27 15.47 -2.33
CA PRO A 191 -4.08 16.06 -3.64
C PRO A 191 -3.79 15.03 -4.73
N VAL A 192 -3.08 13.95 -4.39
CA VAL A 192 -2.79 12.86 -5.34
C VAL A 192 -4.08 12.12 -5.71
N MET A 193 -4.92 11.79 -4.73
CA MET A 193 -6.19 11.13 -5.00
C MET A 193 -7.11 11.98 -5.87
N VAL A 194 -7.28 13.26 -5.52
CA VAL A 194 -8.17 14.17 -6.26
C VAL A 194 -7.62 14.41 -7.67
N GLY A 195 -6.33 14.76 -7.78
CA GLY A 195 -5.69 15.05 -9.06
C GLY A 195 -5.62 13.83 -9.99
N ALA A 196 -5.31 12.64 -9.47
CA ALA A 196 -5.32 11.43 -10.28
C ALA A 196 -6.74 11.06 -10.74
N THR A 197 -7.75 11.26 -9.88
CA THR A 197 -9.16 11.06 -10.29
C THR A 197 -9.53 11.99 -11.44
N GLU A 198 -9.17 13.27 -11.36
CA GLU A 198 -9.43 14.24 -12.41
C GLU A 198 -8.67 13.91 -13.70
N VAL A 199 -7.41 13.49 -13.60
CA VAL A 199 -6.61 13.10 -14.77
C VAL A 199 -7.14 11.83 -15.42
N ILE A 200 -7.61 10.85 -14.64
CA ILE A 200 -8.09 9.57 -15.16
C ILE A 200 -9.53 9.69 -15.68
N VAL A 201 -10.44 10.15 -14.83
CA VAL A 201 -11.88 10.21 -15.12
C VAL A 201 -12.22 11.45 -15.94
N GLY A 202 -11.58 12.59 -15.68
CA GLY A 202 -11.85 13.85 -16.38
C GLY A 202 -11.33 13.89 -17.82
N ASN A 203 -10.28 13.12 -18.15
CA ASN A 203 -9.80 12.98 -19.53
C ASN A 203 -10.42 11.78 -20.27
N ALA A 204 -11.23 10.97 -19.59
CA ALA A 204 -11.96 9.87 -20.24
C ALA A 204 -13.19 10.42 -20.98
N PRO A 205 -13.55 9.88 -22.16
CA PRO A 205 -14.84 10.15 -22.78
C PRO A 205 -15.98 9.90 -21.78
N MET A 206 -17.04 10.71 -21.80
CA MET A 206 -18.15 10.62 -20.84
C MET A 206 -18.75 9.21 -20.78
N GLU A 207 -18.75 8.51 -21.92
CA GLU A 207 -19.22 7.14 -22.08
C GLU A 207 -18.36 6.10 -21.35
N LEU A 208 -17.07 6.41 -21.13
CA LEU A 208 -16.05 5.53 -20.55
C LEU A 208 -15.62 5.98 -19.15
N SER A 209 -16.24 7.01 -18.59
CA SER A 209 -15.96 7.52 -17.23
C SER A 209 -16.08 6.44 -16.15
N GLY A 210 -17.07 5.53 -16.28
CA GLY A 210 -17.23 4.39 -15.39
C GLY A 210 -16.09 3.37 -15.51
N VAL A 211 -15.60 3.12 -16.72
CA VAL A 211 -14.43 2.26 -16.99
C VAL A 211 -13.16 2.89 -16.41
N ALA A 212 -12.99 4.20 -16.59
CA ALA A 212 -11.85 4.95 -16.06
C ALA A 212 -11.82 4.90 -14.51
N GLY A 213 -12.96 5.07 -13.85
CA GLY A 213 -13.09 4.92 -12.39
C GLY A 213 -12.83 3.48 -11.92
N GLY A 214 -13.30 2.48 -12.67
CA GLY A 214 -12.98 1.06 -12.41
C GLY A 214 -11.48 0.78 -12.52
N LEU A 215 -10.83 1.30 -13.56
CA LEU A 215 -9.38 1.18 -13.76
C LEU A 215 -8.59 1.87 -12.64
N GLN A 216 -9.05 3.04 -12.18
CA GLN A 216 -8.47 3.71 -11.02
C GLN A 216 -8.54 2.84 -9.76
N GLN A 217 -9.68 2.22 -9.50
CA GLN A 217 -9.84 1.33 -8.34
C GLN A 217 -9.00 0.06 -8.46
N ALA A 218 -8.93 -0.53 -9.65
CA ALA A 218 -8.04 -1.66 -9.91
C ALA A 218 -6.57 -1.27 -9.65
N ALA A 219 -6.14 -0.10 -10.15
CA ALA A 219 -4.79 0.42 -9.92
C ALA A 219 -4.47 0.61 -8.44
N MET A 220 -5.45 1.08 -7.65
CA MET A 220 -5.33 1.24 -6.20
C MET A 220 -5.21 -0.12 -5.49
N GLN A 221 -5.99 -1.12 -5.88
CA GLN A 221 -5.92 -2.46 -5.28
C GLN A 221 -4.61 -3.18 -5.63
N VAL A 222 -4.17 -3.11 -6.90
CA VAL A 222 -2.87 -3.64 -7.33
C VAL A 222 -1.74 -2.98 -6.56
N GLY A 223 -1.74 -1.64 -6.51
CA GLY A 223 -0.72 -0.87 -5.81
C GLY A 223 -0.69 -1.21 -4.33
N GLY A 224 -1.85 -1.29 -3.68
CA GLY A 224 -1.94 -1.63 -2.27
C GLY A 224 -1.41 -3.02 -1.94
N ALA A 225 -1.80 -4.03 -2.72
CA ALA A 225 -1.32 -5.40 -2.54
C ALA A 225 0.19 -5.55 -2.83
N LEU A 226 0.70 -4.88 -3.86
CA LEU A 226 2.13 -4.84 -4.14
C LEU A 226 2.89 -4.12 -3.02
N GLY A 227 2.35 -3.02 -2.50
CA GLY A 227 2.92 -2.24 -1.41
C GLY A 227 3.11 -3.08 -0.16
N THR A 228 2.03 -3.71 0.32
CA THR A 228 2.10 -4.52 1.54
C THR A 228 3.03 -5.72 1.38
N ALA A 229 3.03 -6.39 0.24
CA ALA A 229 3.85 -7.59 0.04
C ALA A 229 5.32 -7.32 -0.25
N VAL A 230 5.65 -6.29 -1.05
CA VAL A 230 7.05 -5.93 -1.30
C VAL A 230 7.67 -5.39 -0.01
N LEU A 231 6.97 -4.49 0.69
CA LEU A 231 7.47 -3.97 1.95
C LEU A 231 7.51 -5.07 3.04
N GLY A 232 6.55 -6.01 3.04
CA GLY A 232 6.58 -7.23 3.87
C GLY A 232 7.77 -8.13 3.58
N ALA A 233 8.10 -8.37 2.30
CA ALA A 233 9.26 -9.16 1.91
C ALA A 233 10.57 -8.47 2.31
N VAL A 234 10.62 -7.14 2.16
CA VAL A 234 11.74 -6.31 2.59
C VAL A 234 11.91 -6.37 4.11
N MET A 235 10.80 -6.31 4.85
CA MET A 235 10.76 -6.49 6.30
C MET A 235 11.31 -7.86 6.70
N SER A 236 10.72 -8.94 6.18
CA SER A 236 11.11 -10.33 6.46
C SER A 236 12.59 -10.56 6.16
N SER A 237 13.08 -10.10 5.01
CA SER A 237 14.50 -10.20 4.65
C SER A 237 15.42 -9.47 5.63
N ARG A 238 14.99 -8.32 6.17
CA ARG A 238 15.76 -7.58 7.17
C ARG A 238 15.74 -8.27 8.52
N VAL A 239 14.56 -8.69 8.96
CA VAL A 239 14.35 -9.42 10.21
C VAL A 239 15.21 -10.68 10.21
N SER A 240 15.12 -11.54 9.20
CA SER A 240 15.95 -12.75 9.12
C SER A 240 17.45 -12.48 9.09
N SER A 241 17.89 -11.30 8.61
CA SER A 241 19.31 -10.94 8.61
C SER A 241 19.81 -10.42 9.96
N GLU A 242 19.01 -9.65 10.69
CA GLU A 242 19.44 -8.97 11.92
C GLU A 242 18.97 -9.66 13.20
N PHE A 243 17.93 -10.50 13.14
CA PHE A 243 17.32 -11.11 14.33
C PHE A 243 18.31 -11.99 15.09
N ALA A 244 19.10 -12.80 14.37
CA ALA A 244 20.12 -13.65 14.99
C ALA A 244 21.25 -12.83 15.64
N ASP A 245 21.66 -11.74 15.01
CA ASP A 245 22.72 -10.85 15.52
C ASP A 245 22.24 -10.06 16.75
N ASN A 246 21.01 -9.52 16.69
CA ASN A 246 20.38 -8.82 17.82
C ASN A 246 20.11 -9.76 18.99
N TRP A 247 19.69 -11.00 18.71
CA TRP A 247 19.50 -12.06 19.71
C TRP A 247 20.81 -12.40 20.43
N ALA A 248 21.90 -12.59 19.68
CA ALA A 248 23.23 -12.83 20.24
C ALA A 248 23.75 -11.61 21.01
N GLY A 249 23.53 -10.39 20.50
CA GLY A 249 23.91 -9.13 21.14
C GLY A 249 23.20 -8.89 22.47
N ALA A 250 21.95 -9.32 22.61
CA ALA A 250 21.18 -9.26 23.85
C ALA A 250 21.61 -10.31 24.89
N GLY A 251 22.54 -11.22 24.53
CA GLY A 251 23.05 -12.28 25.40
C GLY A 251 22.01 -13.37 25.70
N LEU A 252 21.04 -13.57 24.79
CA LEU A 252 19.99 -14.57 24.96
C LEU A 252 20.53 -15.98 24.65
N PRO A 253 20.22 -16.98 25.50
CA PRO A 253 20.72 -18.34 25.31
C PRO A 253 19.97 -19.08 24.19
N GLY A 254 20.72 -19.85 23.38
CA GLY A 254 20.16 -20.68 22.31
C GLY A 254 19.94 -19.95 20.99
N ALA A 255 19.52 -20.69 19.97
CA ALA A 255 19.09 -20.10 18.71
C ALA A 255 17.68 -19.50 18.86
N PRO A 256 17.37 -18.38 18.18
CA PRO A 256 16.03 -17.82 18.18
C PRO A 256 14.99 -18.83 17.68
N ASP A 257 13.82 -18.89 18.33
CA ASP A 257 12.68 -19.67 17.83
C ASP A 257 12.13 -19.00 16.57
N PRO A 258 11.90 -19.72 15.46
CA PRO A 258 11.29 -19.18 14.25
C PRO A 258 9.97 -18.43 14.50
N LYS A 259 9.20 -18.80 15.54
CA LYS A 259 7.97 -18.08 15.91
C LYS A 259 8.23 -16.70 16.50
N LEU A 260 9.39 -16.50 17.14
CA LEU A 260 9.80 -15.20 17.67
C LEU A 260 10.37 -14.32 16.55
N GLU A 261 10.96 -14.92 15.53
CA GLU A 261 11.37 -14.23 14.31
C GLU A 261 10.14 -13.73 13.54
N GLU A 262 9.11 -14.57 13.37
CA GLU A 262 7.82 -14.16 12.78
C GLU A 262 7.16 -13.04 13.60
N ALA A 263 7.21 -13.13 14.94
CA ALA A 263 6.72 -12.07 15.82
C ALA A 263 7.48 -10.74 15.64
N ALA A 264 8.77 -10.78 15.32
CA ALA A 264 9.59 -9.60 15.02
C ALA A 264 9.23 -8.94 13.68
N GLU A 265 8.68 -9.66 12.71
CA GLU A 265 8.17 -9.06 11.47
C GLU A 265 6.95 -8.14 11.72
N PHE A 266 6.21 -8.39 12.81
CA PHE A 266 5.02 -7.61 13.18
C PHE A 266 5.22 -6.72 14.41
N GLY A 267 6.40 -6.80 15.06
CA GLY A 267 6.70 -6.07 16.29
C GLY A 267 5.80 -6.49 17.46
N MET A 268 5.22 -7.70 17.41
CA MET A 268 4.24 -8.18 18.39
C MET A 268 4.87 -9.16 19.35
N VAL A 269 5.16 -8.74 20.58
CA VAL A 269 5.76 -9.63 21.59
C VAL A 269 4.68 -10.58 22.16
N PRO A 270 4.84 -11.91 22.05
CA PRO A 270 3.90 -12.88 22.63
C PRO A 270 4.13 -13.03 24.14
N ALA A 271 4.05 -11.92 24.88
CA ALA A 271 4.49 -11.80 26.28
C ALA A 271 3.80 -12.82 27.20
N GLU A 272 2.50 -13.08 27.01
CA GLU A 272 1.78 -14.08 27.81
C GLU A 272 2.23 -15.52 27.55
N ALA A 273 2.57 -15.84 26.29
CA ALA A 273 3.06 -17.17 25.92
C ALA A 273 4.48 -17.37 26.45
N LEU A 274 5.32 -16.33 26.35
CA LEU A 274 6.67 -16.30 26.91
C LEU A 274 6.65 -16.44 28.44
N ALA A 275 5.80 -15.68 29.13
CA ALA A 275 5.68 -15.74 30.60
C ALA A 275 5.23 -17.11 31.13
N LYS A 276 4.55 -17.92 30.31
CA LYS A 276 4.11 -19.28 30.66
C LYS A 276 5.15 -20.36 30.27
N ALA A 277 6.21 -20.00 29.55
CA ALA A 277 7.21 -20.96 29.09
C ALA A 277 8.17 -21.37 30.23
N PRO A 278 8.57 -22.65 30.32
CA PRO A 278 9.49 -23.12 31.37
C PRO A 278 10.85 -22.43 31.26
N GLY A 279 11.32 -21.82 32.35
CA GLY A 279 12.65 -21.20 32.42
C GLY A 279 12.74 -19.75 31.91
N MET A 280 11.62 -19.12 31.52
CA MET A 280 11.59 -17.69 31.21
C MET A 280 11.46 -16.85 32.47
N THR A 281 12.49 -16.04 32.75
CA THR A 281 12.43 -14.98 33.77
C THR A 281 11.88 -13.69 33.16
N PRO A 282 11.29 -12.78 33.98
CA PRO A 282 10.81 -11.49 33.48
C PRO A 282 11.88 -10.69 32.70
N ASP A 283 13.15 -10.76 33.13
CA ASP A 283 14.30 -10.12 32.47
C ASP A 283 14.58 -10.70 31.08
N ILE A 284 14.43 -12.03 30.89
CA ILE A 284 14.58 -12.67 29.58
C ILE A 284 13.42 -12.26 28.66
N VAL A 285 12.20 -12.19 29.17
CA VAL A 285 11.02 -11.77 28.38
C VAL A 285 11.17 -10.31 27.93
N GLU A 286 11.68 -9.43 28.79
CA GLU A 286 11.95 -8.03 28.47
C GLU A 286 13.03 -7.89 27.39
N ARG A 287 14.13 -8.64 27.49
CA ARG A 287 15.18 -8.65 26.47
C ARG A 287 14.71 -9.20 25.12
N ILE A 288 13.89 -10.25 25.13
CA ILE A 288 13.26 -10.77 23.91
C ILE A 288 12.36 -9.69 23.29
N GLY A 289 11.59 -8.97 24.10
CA GLY A 289 10.78 -7.85 23.66
C GLY A 289 11.61 -6.74 23.01
N GLY A 290 12.73 -6.36 23.63
CA GLY A 290 13.68 -5.40 23.07
C GLY A 290 14.23 -5.84 21.71
N VAL A 291 14.68 -7.08 21.57
CA VAL A 291 15.18 -7.63 20.30
C VAL A 291 14.09 -7.61 19.22
N ILE A 292 12.85 -8.00 19.55
CA ILE A 292 11.70 -7.98 18.65
C ILE A 292 11.43 -6.55 18.17
N HIS A 293 11.38 -5.58 19.09
CA HIS A 293 11.11 -4.18 18.75
C HIS A 293 12.26 -3.57 17.94
N ASP A 294 13.51 -3.74 18.35
CA ASP A 294 14.68 -3.18 17.63
C ASP A 294 14.77 -3.73 16.21
N THR A 295 14.56 -5.04 16.04
CA THR A 295 14.57 -5.70 14.73
C THR A 295 13.39 -5.24 13.88
N PHE A 296 12.21 -5.06 14.48
CA PHE A 296 11.05 -4.50 13.81
C PHE A 296 11.29 -3.07 13.33
N MET A 297 11.85 -2.22 14.19
CA MET A 297 12.11 -0.81 13.88
C MET A 297 13.12 -0.65 12.74
N SER A 298 14.16 -1.49 12.70
CA SER A 298 15.13 -1.53 11.60
C SER A 298 14.48 -1.93 10.27
N GLY A 299 13.68 -3.00 10.26
CA GLY A 299 12.95 -3.44 9.07
C GLY A 299 11.93 -2.41 8.59
N MET A 300 11.19 -1.80 9.51
CA MET A 300 10.21 -0.75 9.23
C MET A 300 10.88 0.50 8.64
N GLY A 301 12.05 0.91 9.15
CA GLY A 301 12.82 2.01 8.57
C GLY A 301 13.22 1.75 7.12
N LEU A 302 13.59 0.51 6.79
CA LEU A 302 13.92 0.13 5.42
C LEU A 302 12.66 0.10 4.53
N ALA A 303 11.55 -0.43 5.03
CA ALA A 303 10.26 -0.42 4.33
C ALA A 303 9.79 1.01 4.01
N PHE A 304 9.86 1.93 4.97
CA PHE A 304 9.53 3.34 4.72
C PHE A 304 10.50 4.03 3.76
N THR A 305 11.78 3.65 3.77
CA THR A 305 12.76 4.15 2.79
C THR A 305 12.37 3.70 1.37
N VAL A 306 12.00 2.43 1.18
CA VAL A 306 11.53 1.91 -0.11
C VAL A 306 10.24 2.63 -0.54
N ALA A 307 9.27 2.80 0.36
CA ALA A 307 8.05 3.55 0.08
C ALA A 307 8.33 5.02 -0.27
N GLY A 308 9.28 5.66 0.40
CA GLY A 308 9.75 7.02 0.13
C GLY A 308 10.39 7.15 -1.26
N ILE A 309 11.26 6.21 -1.64
CA ILE A 309 11.85 6.16 -2.99
C ILE A 309 10.76 5.99 -4.05
N VAL A 310 9.79 5.10 -3.82
CA VAL A 310 8.66 4.91 -4.73
C VAL A 310 7.84 6.19 -4.88
N ALA A 311 7.58 6.91 -3.78
CA ALA A 311 6.88 8.20 -3.83
C ALA A 311 7.69 9.28 -4.58
N VAL A 312 9.02 9.30 -4.44
CA VAL A 312 9.90 10.19 -5.22
C VAL A 312 9.83 9.85 -6.70
N VAL A 313 9.94 8.57 -7.08
CA VAL A 313 9.81 8.13 -8.47
C VAL A 313 8.45 8.53 -9.03
N ALA A 314 7.39 8.38 -8.24
CA ALA A 314 6.05 8.75 -8.64
C ALA A 314 5.90 10.27 -8.89
N ALA A 315 6.68 11.12 -8.22
CA ALA A 315 6.70 12.56 -8.49
C ALA A 315 7.28 12.92 -9.88
N PHE A 316 8.00 12.00 -10.53
CA PHE A 316 8.59 12.21 -11.86
C PHE A 316 7.77 11.61 -13.01
N VAL A 317 6.69 10.87 -12.73
CA VAL A 317 5.77 10.26 -13.72
C VAL A 317 4.78 11.31 -14.24
#